data_AF-A0A2E3SAI7-F1
#
_entry.id   AF-A0A2E3SAI7-F1
#
_cell.length_a   1.000
_cell.length_b   1.000
_cell.length_c   1.000
_cell.angle_alpha   90.00
_cell.angle_beta   90.00
_cell.angle_gamma   90.00
#
_symmetry.space_group_name_H-M   'P 1'
#
loop_
_entity.id
_entity.type
_entity.pdbx_description
1 polymer ?
#
loop_
_entity_poly.entity_id
_entity_poly.type
_entity_poly.pdbx_seq_one_letter_code
_entity_poly.pdbx_strand_id
1 'polypeptide(L)'
;MFQIDKTLISEDIIEHDFVCNLNACKGACCVDGEYGAPLEAAETKILDEIRDKVTPFLSKEGIRAISEQGAFVKGEDGEWETPLVKETGACAYVVYDDEHIAKCGLEEAHKHGVTDWKKPVSCHLYPVRIKEYSAFTAVNYHRWQICDPACALGAELKVPIYVFVKEALVRKFGEAWYAELEKVAEELSK
;
A
#
# COMPACT_ATOMS: atom_id res chain seq x y z
N MET A 1 1.68 10.67 19.87
CA MET A 1 0.76 10.92 18.74
C MET A 1 0.56 12.42 18.62
N PHE A 2 0.49 12.95 17.40
CA PHE A 2 0.28 14.38 17.13
C PHE A 2 -0.77 14.59 16.04
N GLN A 3 -1.24 15.82 15.88
CA GLN A 3 -2.30 16.16 14.94
C GLN A 3 -1.83 17.15 13.89
N ILE A 4 -2.17 16.87 12.62
CA ILE A 4 -2.06 17.81 11.49
C ILE A 4 -3.44 17.91 10.86
N ASP A 5 -4.02 19.11 10.83
CA ASP A 5 -5.41 19.35 10.41
C ASP A 5 -6.41 18.41 11.10
N LYS A 6 -7.03 17.49 10.35
CA LYS A 6 -7.96 16.47 10.84
C LYS A 6 -7.33 15.08 10.91
N THR A 7 -6.01 14.98 10.84
CA THR A 7 -5.28 13.70 10.89
C THR A 7 -4.61 13.54 12.25
N LEU A 8 -4.81 12.38 12.89
CA LEU A 8 -4.14 11.98 14.12
C LEU A 8 -3.08 10.93 13.77
N ILE A 9 -1.81 11.26 14.00
CA ILE A 9 -0.67 10.53 13.46
C ILE A 9 0.14 9.93 14.61
N SER A 10 0.53 8.65 14.47
CA SER A 10 1.43 8.00 15.42
C SER A 10 2.87 8.50 15.26
N GLU A 11 3.54 8.79 16.37
CA GLU A 11 4.97 9.16 16.37
C GLU A 11 5.85 8.03 15.85
N ASP A 12 5.38 6.78 15.93
CA ASP A 12 6.02 5.60 15.34
C ASP A 12 6.46 5.79 13.89
N ILE A 13 5.74 6.57 13.06
CA ILE A 13 6.14 6.77 11.66
C ILE A 13 7.37 7.69 11.52
N ILE A 14 7.71 8.43 12.58
CA ILE A 14 8.89 9.29 12.70
C ILE A 14 10.00 8.55 13.45
N GLU A 15 9.66 7.84 14.53
CA GLU A 15 10.61 7.20 15.43
C GLU A 15 11.20 5.89 14.89
N HIS A 16 10.53 5.25 13.92
CA HIS A 16 10.98 3.99 13.35
C HIS A 16 11.44 4.12 11.91
N ASP A 17 12.53 3.41 11.62
CA ASP A 17 13.09 3.29 10.28
C ASP A 17 12.51 2.10 9.51
N PHE A 18 12.39 2.25 8.21
CA PHE A 18 11.88 1.21 7.32
C PHE A 18 12.34 1.41 5.88
N VAL A 19 12.83 0.34 5.25
CA VAL A 19 13.04 0.28 3.79
C VAL A 19 12.62 -1.09 3.28
N CYS A 20 11.66 -1.14 2.35
CA CYS A 20 11.16 -2.41 1.81
C CYS A 20 12.29 -3.25 1.20
N ASN A 21 12.39 -4.52 1.61
CA ASN A 21 13.39 -5.47 1.12
C ASN A 21 12.73 -6.67 0.42
N LEU A 22 12.31 -6.46 -0.84
CA LEU A 22 11.66 -7.51 -1.65
C LEU A 22 12.55 -8.73 -1.89
N ASN A 23 13.88 -8.56 -1.91
CA ASN A 23 14.81 -9.68 -2.08
C ASN A 23 14.75 -10.64 -0.89
N ALA A 24 14.53 -10.11 0.32
CA ALA A 24 14.40 -10.89 1.55
C ALA A 24 12.98 -11.42 1.77
N CYS A 25 11.95 -10.58 1.66
CA CYS A 25 10.57 -10.97 1.98
C CYS A 25 9.79 -11.58 0.80
N LYS A 26 10.35 -11.54 -0.42
CA LYS A 26 9.74 -12.05 -1.66
C LYS A 26 8.35 -11.46 -1.98
N GLY A 27 8.01 -10.31 -1.41
CA GLY A 27 6.73 -9.64 -1.61
C GLY A 27 5.57 -10.25 -0.81
N ALA A 28 5.87 -10.87 0.34
CA ALA A 28 4.91 -11.49 1.27
C ALA A 28 3.65 -10.65 1.55
N CYS A 29 3.73 -9.31 1.55
CA CYS A 29 2.56 -8.45 1.80
C CYS A 29 1.45 -8.54 0.73
N CYS A 30 1.74 -9.10 -0.44
CA CYS A 30 0.77 -9.35 -1.51
C CYS A 30 0.25 -10.81 -1.52
N VAL A 31 0.81 -11.68 -0.68
CA VAL A 31 0.61 -13.14 -0.70
C VAL A 31 0.01 -13.65 0.61
N ASP A 32 0.54 -13.19 1.75
CA ASP A 32 0.25 -13.73 3.08
C ASP A 32 -0.90 -12.98 3.80
N GLY A 33 -1.62 -12.12 3.08
CA GLY A 33 -2.75 -11.37 3.63
C GLY A 33 -4.02 -12.22 3.71
N GLU A 34 -4.80 -12.05 4.79
CA GLU A 34 -6.13 -12.67 4.91
C GLU A 34 -7.21 -11.90 4.14
N TYR A 35 -6.98 -10.62 3.89
CA TYR A 35 -7.90 -9.69 3.26
C TYR A 35 -7.25 -9.01 2.05
N GLY A 36 -8.08 -8.47 1.18
CA GLY A 36 -7.64 -7.67 0.05
C GLY A 36 -6.94 -6.39 0.51
N ALA A 37 -6.21 -5.75 -0.40
CA ALA A 37 -5.75 -4.41 -0.16
C ALA A 37 -6.96 -3.46 -0.08
N PRO A 38 -7.12 -2.67 1.00
CA PRO A 38 -8.22 -1.72 1.12
C PRO A 38 -8.22 -0.71 -0.02
N LEU A 39 -9.40 -0.34 -0.52
CA LEU A 39 -9.58 0.57 -1.64
C LEU A 39 -10.46 1.74 -1.21
N GLU A 40 -10.12 2.93 -1.68
CA GLU A 40 -11.06 4.04 -1.61
C GLU A 40 -12.17 3.87 -2.66
N ALA A 41 -13.37 4.40 -2.38
CA ALA A 41 -14.48 4.37 -3.33
C ALA A 41 -14.17 5.10 -4.67
N ALA A 42 -13.18 5.98 -4.69
CA ALA A 42 -12.69 6.59 -5.93
C ALA A 42 -11.79 5.62 -6.73
N GLU A 43 -11.00 4.78 -6.05
CA GLU A 43 -10.09 3.83 -6.67
C GLU A 43 -10.83 2.67 -7.34
N THR A 44 -12.02 2.30 -6.86
CA THR A 44 -12.86 1.27 -7.49
C THR A 44 -13.24 1.64 -8.92
N LYS A 45 -13.61 2.90 -9.16
CA LYS A 45 -13.90 3.40 -10.52
C LYS A 45 -12.68 3.33 -11.43
N ILE A 46 -11.52 3.73 -10.92
CA ILE A 46 -10.27 3.67 -11.67
C ILE A 46 -9.95 2.22 -12.04
N LEU A 47 -10.09 1.28 -11.09
CA LEU A 47 -9.86 -0.14 -11.34
C LEU A 47 -10.78 -0.70 -12.43
N ASP A 48 -12.06 -0.34 -12.43
CA ASP A 48 -12.98 -0.73 -13.51
C ASP A 48 -12.57 -0.16 -14.86
N GLU A 49 -12.15 1.10 -14.91
CA GLU A 49 -11.73 1.79 -16.15
C GLU A 49 -10.45 1.22 -16.76
N ILE A 50 -9.49 0.81 -15.93
CA ILE A 50 -8.18 0.32 -16.39
C ILE A 50 -8.14 -1.21 -16.55
N ARG A 51 -9.16 -1.94 -16.08
CA ARG A 51 -9.18 -3.41 -15.98
C ARG A 51 -8.67 -4.10 -17.25
N ASP A 52 -9.23 -3.76 -18.39
CA ASP A 52 -8.90 -4.42 -19.66
C ASP A 52 -7.47 -4.06 -20.12
N LYS A 53 -7.01 -2.85 -19.78
CA LYS A 53 -5.64 -2.40 -20.09
C LYS A 53 -4.58 -3.09 -19.23
N VAL A 54 -4.89 -3.34 -17.95
CA VAL A 54 -3.96 -3.98 -17.01
C VAL A 54 -3.97 -5.51 -17.11
N THR A 55 -5.02 -6.11 -17.69
CA THR A 55 -5.18 -7.57 -17.84
C THR A 55 -3.94 -8.29 -18.41
N PRO A 56 -3.22 -7.77 -19.43
CA PRO A 56 -2.00 -8.41 -19.94
C PRO A 56 -0.84 -8.48 -18.93
N PHE A 57 -0.91 -7.71 -17.85
CA PHE A 57 0.09 -7.68 -16.76
C PHE A 57 -0.30 -8.56 -15.58
N LEU A 58 -1.37 -9.36 -15.68
CA LEU A 58 -1.89 -10.18 -14.60
C LEU A 58 -1.64 -11.67 -14.84
N SER A 59 -1.58 -12.43 -13.75
CA SER A 59 -1.51 -13.89 -13.78
C SER A 59 -2.84 -14.49 -14.27
N LYS A 60 -2.82 -15.74 -14.75
CA LYS A 60 -4.05 -16.43 -15.18
C LYS A 60 -5.03 -16.61 -14.03
N GLU A 61 -4.50 -16.91 -12.84
CA GLU A 61 -5.23 -17.04 -11.58
C GLU A 61 -5.86 -15.71 -11.18
N GLY A 62 -5.09 -14.61 -11.27
CA GLY A 62 -5.58 -13.25 -11.02
C GLY A 62 -6.70 -12.84 -11.97
N ILE A 63 -6.53 -13.08 -13.27
CA ILE A 63 -7.56 -12.83 -14.29
C ILE A 63 -8.84 -13.62 -13.98
N ARG A 64 -8.71 -14.90 -13.61
CA ARG A 64 -9.85 -15.72 -13.21
C ARG A 64 -10.56 -15.14 -11.98
N ALA A 65 -9.80 -14.78 -10.93
CA ALA A 65 -10.37 -14.19 -9.72
C ALA A 65 -11.12 -12.88 -10.01
N ILE A 66 -10.52 -11.99 -10.81
CA ILE A 66 -11.16 -10.71 -11.21
C ILE A 66 -12.39 -10.96 -12.08
N SER A 67 -12.37 -11.96 -12.98
CA SER A 67 -13.53 -12.28 -13.81
C SER A 67 -14.70 -12.87 -13.01
N GLU A 68 -14.43 -13.61 -11.93
CA GLU A 68 -15.46 -14.21 -11.08
C GLU A 68 -16.02 -13.23 -10.05
N GLN A 69 -15.17 -12.37 -9.50
CA GLN A 69 -15.48 -11.56 -8.31
C GLN A 69 -15.70 -10.07 -8.65
N GLY A 70 -15.11 -9.59 -9.75
CA GLY A 70 -15.00 -8.17 -10.09
C GLY A 70 -13.58 -7.63 -9.88
N ALA A 71 -13.32 -6.40 -10.33
CA ALA A 71 -12.02 -5.74 -10.14
C ALA A 71 -11.74 -5.36 -8.68
N PHE A 72 -12.79 -5.29 -7.87
CA PHE A 72 -12.78 -5.04 -6.43
C PHE A 72 -14.00 -5.76 -5.83
N VAL A 73 -13.93 -6.04 -4.54
CA VAL A 73 -15.00 -6.69 -3.78
C VAL A 73 -15.30 -5.88 -2.53
N LYS A 74 -16.49 -6.10 -1.96
CA LYS A 74 -16.85 -5.50 -0.68
C LYS A 74 -16.57 -6.53 0.41
N GLY A 75 -15.67 -6.19 1.34
CA GLY A 75 -15.30 -7.04 2.47
C GLY A 75 -16.44 -7.21 3.48
N GLU A 76 -16.22 -8.09 4.46
CA GLU A 76 -17.21 -8.36 5.53
C GLU A 76 -17.48 -7.14 6.42
N ASP A 77 -16.50 -6.24 6.52
CA ASP A 77 -16.60 -4.96 7.23
C ASP A 77 -17.38 -3.89 6.45
N GLY A 78 -17.77 -4.19 5.20
CA GLY A 78 -18.48 -3.27 4.33
C GLY A 78 -17.57 -2.27 3.60
N GLU A 79 -16.25 -2.42 3.67
CA GLU A 79 -15.30 -1.59 2.94
C GLU A 79 -14.89 -2.25 1.61
N TRP A 80 -14.31 -1.46 0.71
CA TRP A 80 -13.84 -1.98 -0.58
C TRP A 80 -12.43 -2.53 -0.46
N GLU A 81 -12.16 -3.65 -1.14
CA GLU A 81 -10.84 -4.26 -1.18
C GLU A 81 -10.56 -4.95 -2.52
N THR A 82 -9.28 -5.20 -2.81
CA THR A 82 -8.90 -6.00 -4.00
C THR A 82 -9.31 -7.46 -3.82
N PRO A 83 -9.79 -8.15 -4.87
CA PRO A 83 -10.14 -9.56 -4.75
C PRO A 83 -8.90 -10.40 -4.47
N LEU A 84 -9.12 -11.53 -3.80
CA LEU A 84 -8.11 -12.54 -3.54
C LEU A 84 -8.29 -13.76 -4.47
N VAL A 85 -7.19 -14.42 -4.79
CA VAL A 85 -7.20 -15.73 -5.45
C VAL A 85 -7.62 -16.77 -4.41
N LYS A 86 -8.80 -17.36 -4.58
CA LYS A 86 -9.46 -18.24 -3.59
C LYS A 86 -8.57 -19.41 -3.14
N GLU A 87 -7.77 -19.96 -4.03
CA GLU A 87 -6.94 -21.14 -3.76
C GLU A 87 -5.70 -20.81 -2.92
N THR A 88 -5.20 -19.58 -3.00
CA THR A 88 -3.91 -19.19 -2.41
C THR A 88 -4.01 -18.08 -1.36
N GLY A 89 -5.11 -17.34 -1.30
CA GLY A 89 -5.25 -16.12 -0.49
C GLY A 89 -4.50 -14.90 -1.05
N ALA A 90 -3.57 -15.08 -1.98
CA ALA A 90 -2.84 -13.98 -2.61
C ALA A 90 -3.75 -12.96 -3.32
N CYS A 91 -3.33 -11.70 -3.38
CA CYS A 91 -4.03 -10.65 -4.11
C CYS A 91 -4.17 -11.01 -5.60
N ALA A 92 -5.34 -10.83 -6.20
CA ALA A 92 -5.57 -11.14 -7.62
C ALA A 92 -4.71 -10.31 -8.59
N TYR A 93 -4.15 -9.19 -8.12
CA TYR A 93 -3.24 -8.36 -8.90
C TYR A 93 -1.78 -8.74 -8.71
N VAL A 94 -1.47 -9.82 -7.98
CA VAL A 94 -0.09 -10.29 -7.81
C VAL A 94 0.40 -10.96 -9.09
N VAL A 95 1.64 -10.67 -9.43
CA VAL A 95 2.43 -11.40 -10.44
C VAL A 95 3.81 -11.68 -9.89
N TYR A 96 4.56 -12.56 -10.54
CA TYR A 96 5.90 -12.94 -10.11
C TYR A 96 6.89 -12.59 -11.22
N ASP A 97 8.04 -12.05 -10.83
CA ASP A 97 9.16 -11.88 -11.75
C ASP A 97 9.93 -13.19 -11.97
N ASP A 98 10.98 -13.13 -12.79
CA ASP A 98 11.81 -14.29 -13.14
C ASP A 98 12.53 -14.91 -11.92
N GLU A 99 12.73 -14.14 -10.85
CA GLU A 99 13.30 -14.60 -9.58
C GLU A 99 12.24 -15.05 -8.57
N HIS A 100 10.98 -15.16 -9.02
CA HIS A 100 9.82 -15.55 -8.22
C HIS A 100 9.53 -14.60 -7.04
N ILE A 101 9.87 -13.32 -7.18
CA ILE A 101 9.49 -12.26 -6.23
C ILE A 101 8.13 -11.71 -6.63
N ALA A 102 7.20 -11.65 -5.68
CA ALA A 102 5.89 -11.07 -5.92
C ALA A 102 5.98 -9.56 -6.21
N LYS A 103 5.31 -9.15 -7.29
CA LYS A 103 5.10 -7.77 -7.75
C LYS A 103 3.60 -7.51 -7.89
N CYS A 104 3.25 -6.23 -8.06
CA CYS A 104 1.88 -5.83 -8.35
C CYS A 104 1.72 -5.56 -9.84
N GLY A 105 0.85 -6.31 -10.52
CA GLY A 105 0.57 -6.14 -11.95
C GLY A 105 0.01 -4.76 -12.31
N LEU A 106 -0.69 -4.10 -11.38
CA LEU A 106 -1.13 -2.70 -11.54
C LEU A 106 0.08 -1.75 -11.61
N GLU A 107 1.05 -1.94 -10.72
CA GLU A 107 2.26 -1.14 -10.66
C GLU A 107 3.17 -1.41 -11.87
N GLU A 108 3.22 -2.66 -12.34
CA GLU A 108 3.91 -3.01 -13.59
C GLU A 108 3.23 -2.36 -14.81
N ALA A 109 1.90 -2.38 -14.91
CA ALA A 109 1.18 -1.70 -15.99
C ALA A 109 1.46 -0.19 -15.99
N HIS A 110 1.51 0.44 -14.81
CA HIS A 110 1.88 1.85 -14.67
C HIS A 110 3.33 2.11 -15.11
N LYS A 111 4.29 1.28 -14.67
CA LYS A 111 5.71 1.40 -15.10
C LYS A 111 5.87 1.31 -16.62
N HIS A 112 5.01 0.55 -17.29
CA HIS A 112 4.98 0.44 -18.75
C HIS A 112 4.15 1.54 -19.44
N GLY A 113 3.64 2.53 -18.71
CA GLY A 113 2.89 3.66 -19.26
C GLY A 113 1.48 3.30 -19.76
N VAL A 114 0.94 2.14 -19.35
CA VAL A 114 -0.39 1.68 -19.77
C VAL A 114 -1.52 2.37 -19.01
N THR A 115 -1.22 2.84 -17.80
CA THR A 115 -2.12 3.57 -16.92
C THR A 115 -1.34 4.63 -16.14
N ASP A 116 -1.96 5.78 -15.89
CA ASP A 116 -1.41 6.83 -15.02
C ASP A 116 -1.59 6.51 -13.52
N TRP A 117 -2.37 5.46 -13.21
CA TRP A 117 -2.63 5.04 -11.84
C TRP A 117 -1.72 3.88 -11.43
N LYS A 118 -0.85 4.14 -10.46
CA LYS A 118 0.22 3.23 -9.99
C LYS A 118 -0.32 1.96 -9.34
N LYS A 119 -1.04 2.11 -8.22
CA LYS A 119 -1.59 1.02 -7.40
C LYS A 119 -2.50 1.60 -6.31
N PRO A 120 -3.24 0.76 -5.55
CA PRO A 120 -3.99 1.21 -4.40
C PRO A 120 -3.15 2.04 -3.44
N VAL A 121 -3.69 3.17 -2.98
CA VAL A 121 -2.99 4.07 -2.06
C VAL A 121 -2.63 3.35 -0.76
N SER A 122 -3.48 2.43 -0.30
CA SER A 122 -3.23 1.56 0.86
C SER A 122 -1.97 0.68 0.69
N CYS A 123 -1.76 0.10 -0.49
CA CYS A 123 -0.54 -0.66 -0.80
C CYS A 123 0.67 0.26 -0.88
N HIS A 124 0.53 1.45 -1.47
CA HIS A 124 1.63 2.40 -1.62
C HIS A 124 2.09 2.99 -0.29
N LEU A 125 1.16 3.19 0.65
CA LEU A 125 1.43 3.71 1.98
C LEU A 125 2.07 2.69 2.92
N TYR A 126 2.10 1.39 2.59
CA TYR A 126 2.59 0.38 3.51
C TYR A 126 4.07 0.61 3.88
N PRO A 127 4.45 0.64 5.17
CA PRO A 127 3.74 0.07 6.33
C PRO A 127 2.80 1.02 7.08
N VAL A 128 2.54 2.21 6.55
CA VAL A 128 1.53 3.13 7.11
C VAL A 128 0.12 2.65 6.72
N ARG A 129 -0.77 2.64 7.71
CA ARG A 129 -2.19 2.33 7.55
C ARG A 129 -3.02 3.53 7.97
N ILE A 130 -4.04 3.79 7.16
CA ILE A 130 -4.99 4.88 7.38
C ILE A 130 -6.32 4.28 7.80
N LYS A 131 -6.96 4.89 8.78
CA LYS A 131 -8.33 4.58 9.17
C LYS A 131 -9.13 5.87 9.27
N GLU A 132 -10.19 5.97 8.48
CA GLU A 132 -11.08 7.13 8.48
C GLU A 132 -12.12 6.98 9.60
N TYR A 133 -12.25 8.01 10.43
CA TYR A 133 -13.34 8.16 11.41
C TYR A 133 -14.20 9.37 11.03
N SER A 134 -15.40 9.47 11.61
CA SER A 134 -16.32 10.58 11.33
C SER A 134 -15.73 11.97 11.63
N ALA A 135 -14.81 12.07 12.58
CA ALA A 135 -14.24 13.34 13.03
C ALA A 135 -12.78 13.56 12.57
N PHE A 136 -12.02 12.49 12.31
CA PHE A 136 -10.59 12.56 12.00
C PHE A 136 -10.12 11.32 11.23
N THR A 137 -8.93 11.42 10.66
CA THR A 137 -8.24 10.32 9.97
C THR A 137 -7.07 9.85 10.84
N ALA A 138 -7.02 8.57 11.21
CA ALA A 138 -5.89 8.01 11.95
C ALA A 138 -4.81 7.51 10.99
N VAL A 139 -3.55 7.84 11.25
CA VAL A 139 -2.38 7.43 10.46
C VAL A 139 -1.42 6.68 11.40
N ASN A 140 -1.27 5.37 11.20
CA ASN A 140 -0.54 4.50 12.11
C ASN A 140 0.49 3.66 11.38
N TYR A 141 1.59 3.34 12.07
CA TYR A 141 2.50 2.29 11.64
C TYR A 141 1.88 0.91 11.91
N HIS A 142 1.77 0.08 10.87
CA HIS A 142 1.39 -1.32 11.00
C HIS A 142 2.62 -2.23 11.10
N ARG A 143 2.80 -2.85 12.26
CA ARG A 143 3.88 -3.81 12.51
C ARG A 143 3.44 -5.21 12.15
N TRP A 144 4.09 -5.80 11.15
CA TRP A 144 3.86 -7.18 10.73
C TRP A 144 5.18 -7.90 10.54
N GLN A 145 5.34 -9.09 11.13
CA GLN A 145 6.61 -9.85 11.16
C GLN A 145 7.21 -10.13 9.77
N ILE A 146 6.40 -10.18 8.71
CA ILE A 146 6.91 -10.33 7.33
C ILE A 146 7.82 -9.15 6.91
N CYS A 147 7.76 -8.04 7.64
CA CYS A 147 8.54 -6.84 7.42
C CYS A 147 9.79 -6.73 8.30
N ASP A 148 10.11 -7.72 9.12
CA ASP A 148 11.34 -7.70 9.94
C ASP A 148 12.61 -7.43 9.09
N PRO A 149 12.77 -8.00 7.87
CA PRO A 149 13.89 -7.64 7.00
C PRO A 149 13.90 -6.18 6.55
N ALA A 150 12.71 -5.57 6.38
CA ALA A 150 12.57 -4.17 5.98
C ALA A 150 12.86 -3.21 7.13
N CYS A 151 12.48 -3.58 8.37
CA CYS A 151 12.85 -2.85 9.58
C CYS A 151 14.37 -2.88 9.81
N ALA A 152 15.00 -4.05 9.64
CA ALA A 152 16.45 -4.19 9.77
C ALA A 152 17.21 -3.34 8.73
N LEU A 153 16.79 -3.40 7.45
CA LEU A 153 17.36 -2.58 6.39
C LEU A 153 17.13 -1.09 6.62
N GLY A 154 15.93 -0.72 7.09
CA GLY A 154 15.60 0.65 7.46
C GLY A 154 16.54 1.20 8.52
N ALA A 155 16.76 0.44 9.60
CA ALA A 155 17.66 0.84 10.69
C ALA A 155 19.13 0.96 10.24
N GLU A 156 19.56 0.11 9.31
CA GLU A 156 20.90 0.19 8.70
C GLU A 156 21.07 1.48 7.88
N LEU A 157 20.06 1.80 7.06
CA LEU A 157 20.08 2.96 6.17
C LEU A 157 19.64 4.27 6.86
N LYS A 158 19.09 4.18 8.08
CA LYS A 158 18.53 5.29 8.87
C LYS A 158 17.48 6.09 8.11
N VAL A 159 16.52 5.38 7.52
CA VAL A 159 15.42 5.99 6.75
C VAL A 159 14.12 5.87 7.54
N PRO A 160 13.62 6.95 8.15
CA PRO A 160 12.34 6.95 8.87
C PRO A 160 11.17 6.56 7.97
N ILE A 161 10.15 5.92 8.52
CA ILE A 161 8.97 5.45 7.76
C ILE A 161 8.34 6.59 6.95
N TYR A 162 8.11 7.75 7.55
CA TYR A 162 7.47 8.87 6.84
C TYR A 162 8.27 9.36 5.63
N VAL A 163 9.60 9.25 5.68
CA VAL A 163 10.50 9.56 4.56
C VAL A 163 10.39 8.47 3.50
N PHE A 164 10.40 7.20 3.89
CA PHE A 164 10.26 6.07 2.97
C PHE A 164 8.95 6.14 2.18
N VAL A 165 7.83 6.48 2.83
CA VAL A 165 6.51 6.59 2.18
C VAL A 165 6.16 8.00 1.72
N LYS A 166 7.14 8.91 1.57
CA LYS A 166 6.92 10.32 1.18
C LYS A 166 6.01 10.48 -0.03
N GLU A 167 6.31 9.77 -1.12
CA GLU A 167 5.52 9.82 -2.36
C GLU A 167 4.05 9.44 -2.11
N ALA A 168 3.82 8.41 -1.28
CA ALA A 168 2.49 7.91 -0.97
C ALA A 168 1.72 8.86 -0.04
N LEU A 169 2.39 9.44 0.96
CA LEU A 169 1.80 10.45 1.86
C LEU A 169 1.43 11.72 1.10
N VAL A 170 2.31 12.22 0.25
CA VAL A 170 2.03 13.38 -0.63
C VAL A 170 0.86 13.07 -1.57
N ARG A 171 0.81 11.87 -2.16
CA ARG A 171 -0.31 11.45 -3.02
C ARG A 171 -1.65 11.45 -2.26
N LYS A 172 -1.67 11.03 -1.00
CA LYS A 172 -2.89 10.91 -0.19
C LYS A 172 -3.34 12.22 0.46
N PHE A 173 -2.40 13.00 1.01
CA PHE A 173 -2.70 14.18 1.83
C PHE A 173 -2.24 15.51 1.22
N GLY A 174 -1.43 15.47 0.17
CA GLY A 174 -0.88 16.65 -0.50
C GLY A 174 0.46 17.12 0.06
N GLU A 175 1.15 17.96 -0.72
CA GLU A 175 2.48 18.48 -0.37
C GLU A 175 2.48 19.34 0.90
N ALA A 176 1.45 20.17 1.08
CA ALA A 176 1.33 21.04 2.24
C ALA A 176 1.24 20.25 3.55
N TRP A 177 0.43 19.17 3.56
CA TRP A 177 0.32 18.30 4.72
C TRP A 177 1.65 17.61 5.04
N TYR A 178 2.34 17.13 4.01
CA TYR A 178 3.63 16.46 4.19
C TYR A 178 4.72 17.43 4.68
N ALA A 179 4.69 18.69 4.25
CA ALA A 179 5.61 19.72 4.76
C ALA A 179 5.38 20.01 6.26
N GLU A 180 4.13 20.00 6.74
CA GLU A 180 3.85 20.11 8.18
C GLU A 180 4.34 18.87 8.94
N LEU A 181 4.24 17.67 8.37
CA LEU A 181 4.81 16.45 8.95
C LEU A 181 6.33 16.54 9.09
N GLU A 182 7.03 17.04 8.06
CA GLU A 182 8.48 17.27 8.11
C GLU A 182 8.85 18.23 9.26
N LYS A 183 8.11 19.32 9.47
CA LYS A 183 8.36 20.26 10.58
C LYS A 183 8.20 19.59 11.95
N VAL A 184 7.15 18.81 12.15
CA VAL A 184 6.94 18.08 13.41
C VAL A 184 8.08 17.09 13.65
N ALA A 185 8.52 16.37 12.61
CA ALA A 185 9.64 15.44 12.71
C ALA A 185 10.96 16.14 13.07
N GLU A 186 11.23 17.32 12.51
CA GLU A 186 12.38 18.16 12.87
C GLU A 186 12.32 18.65 14.32
N GLU A 187 11.13 18.97 14.84
CA GLU A 187 10.96 19.39 16.23
C GLU A 187 11.16 18.24 17.22
N LEU A 188 10.72 17.04 16.89
CA LEU A 188 10.90 15.83 17.72
C LEU A 188 12.35 15.31 17.71
N SER A 189 13.13 15.66 16.68
CA SER A 189 14.54 15.27 16.54
C SER A 189 15.51 16.20 17.28
N LYS A 190 15.02 17.28 17.91
CA LYS A 190 15.80 18.23 18.72
C LYS A 190 15.89 17.78 20.18
#